data_AF-A0A535F4W7-F1
#
_entry.id   AF-A0A535F4W7-F1
#
_cell.length_a   1.000
_cell.length_b   1.000
_cell.length_c   1.000
_cell.angle_alpha   90.00
_cell.angle_beta   90.00
_cell.angle_gamma   90.00
#
_symmetry.space_group_name_H-M   'P 1'
#
loop_
_entity.id
_entity.type
_entity.pdbx_description
1 polymer ?
#
loop_
_entity_poly.entity_id
_entity_poly.type
_entity_poly.pdbx_seq_one_letter_code
_entity_poly.pdbx_strand_id
1 'polypeptide(L)'
;MARVAGGDSAKIRAALALIRQAGTIIKEDRFEGDEYQLFSNSLEVAKRRYRITKATVLIGAGWLQEALDAVDDVMDLPPMGDMARMNAFTNYLWAQAYADMGTLDAAAIPAQEALAVMKHLNSVVNIARIAGLQSQLALADPKHIEVIRLGVMLRE
;
A
#
# COMPACT_ATOMS: atom_id res chain seq x y z
N MET A 1 -16.74 19.02 -19.87
CA MET A 1 -15.78 18.25 -19.05
C MET A 1 -16.42 17.34 -17.97
N ALA A 2 -17.71 16.98 -18.04
CA ALA A 2 -18.38 16.18 -17.00
C ALA A 2 -18.39 14.64 -17.23
N ARG A 3 -17.95 14.15 -18.39
CA ARG A 3 -18.05 12.72 -18.77
C ARG A 3 -16.90 11.83 -18.29
N VAL A 4 -15.75 12.42 -17.95
CA VAL A 4 -14.54 11.67 -17.53
C VAL A 4 -14.61 11.29 -16.04
N ALA A 5 -15.13 12.18 -15.18
CA ALA A 5 -15.26 11.92 -13.74
C ALA A 5 -16.25 10.77 -13.42
N GLY A 6 -17.35 10.64 -14.19
CA GLY A 6 -18.36 9.59 -13.96
C GLY A 6 -17.90 8.17 -14.32
N GLY A 7 -16.97 8.04 -15.27
CA GLY A 7 -16.42 6.75 -15.68
C GLY A 7 -15.46 6.15 -14.66
N ASP A 8 -14.70 6.99 -13.95
CA ASP A 8 -13.81 6.56 -12.88
C ASP A 8 -14.58 6.16 -11.62
N SER A 9 -15.57 6.95 -11.22
CA SER A 9 -16.38 6.62 -10.04
C SER A 9 -17.11 5.28 -10.16
N ALA A 10 -17.56 4.91 -11.36
CA ALA A 10 -18.19 3.60 -11.59
C ALA A 10 -17.20 2.44 -11.45
N LYS A 11 -15.97 2.60 -11.97
CA LYS A 11 -14.91 1.60 -11.84
C LYS A 11 -14.44 1.44 -10.40
N ILE A 12 -14.26 2.55 -9.67
CA ILE A 12 -13.92 2.55 -8.25
C ILE A 12 -14.99 1.82 -7.44
N ARG A 13 -16.28 2.10 -7.69
CA ARG A 13 -17.39 1.38 -7.02
C ARG A 13 -17.39 -0.11 -7.32
N ALA A 14 -17.15 -0.51 -8.56
CA ALA A 14 -17.06 -1.92 -8.94
C ALA A 14 -15.87 -2.62 -8.27
N ALA A 15 -14.71 -1.97 -8.21
CA ALA A 15 -13.53 -2.48 -7.51
C ALA A 15 -13.79 -2.64 -6.01
N LEU A 16 -14.44 -1.65 -5.37
CA LEU A 16 -14.84 -1.72 -3.96
C LEU A 16 -15.84 -2.86 -3.69
N ALA A 17 -16.78 -3.10 -4.60
CA ALA A 17 -17.73 -4.20 -4.48
C ALA A 17 -17.02 -5.57 -4.55
N LEU A 18 -16.09 -5.75 -5.49
CA LEU A 18 -15.28 -6.97 -5.60
C LEU A 18 -14.41 -7.19 -4.36
N ILE A 19 -13.79 -6.12 -3.83
CA ILE A 19 -13.01 -6.19 -2.59
C ILE A 19 -13.90 -6.63 -1.42
N ARG A 20 -15.11 -6.07 -1.29
CA ARG A 20 -16.04 -6.49 -0.22
C ARG A 20 -16.40 -7.97 -0.32
N GLN A 21 -16.68 -8.47 -1.53
CA GLN A 21 -16.96 -9.89 -1.76
C GLN A 21 -15.79 -10.78 -1.38
N ALA A 22 -14.57 -10.43 -1.81
CA ALA A 22 -13.36 -11.15 -1.42
C ALA A 22 -13.12 -11.12 0.10
N GLY A 23 -13.45 -10.00 0.76
CA GLY A 23 -13.40 -9.86 2.21
C GLY A 23 -14.34 -10.82 2.94
N THR A 24 -15.52 -11.09 2.40
CA THR A 24 -16.44 -12.09 2.95
C THR A 24 -15.84 -13.50 2.87
N ILE A 25 -15.28 -13.89 1.73
CA ILE A 25 -14.66 -15.20 1.52
C ILE A 25 -13.50 -15.41 2.50
N ILE A 26 -12.66 -14.39 2.70
CA ILE A 26 -11.53 -14.46 3.64
C ILE A 26 -11.99 -14.56 5.09
N LYS A 27 -13.10 -13.89 5.47
CA LYS A 27 -13.63 -13.94 6.84
C LYS A 27 -14.30 -15.26 7.18
N GLU A 28 -14.82 -15.97 6.19
CA GLU A 28 -15.55 -17.21 6.43
C GLU A 28 -14.65 -18.38 6.84
N ASP A 29 -13.33 -18.30 6.58
CA ASP A 29 -12.23 -19.18 7.08
C ASP A 29 -12.64 -20.61 7.46
N ARG A 30 -13.43 -21.28 6.59
CA ARG A 30 -13.96 -22.63 6.84
C ARG A 30 -13.00 -23.72 6.39
N PHE A 31 -11.77 -23.61 6.83
CA PHE A 31 -10.75 -24.49 6.36
C PHE A 31 -10.10 -25.26 7.50
N GLU A 32 -10.66 -26.44 7.79
CA GLU A 32 -10.22 -27.36 8.83
C GLU A 32 -9.64 -28.64 8.20
N GLY A 33 -8.52 -29.15 8.74
CA GLY A 33 -7.91 -30.43 8.36
C GLY A 33 -6.37 -30.40 8.27
N ASP A 34 -5.71 -31.56 8.38
CA ASP A 34 -4.24 -31.68 8.34
C ASP A 34 -3.63 -31.27 6.99
N GLU A 35 -4.37 -31.42 5.89
CA GLU A 35 -3.97 -30.89 4.57
C GLU A 35 -3.83 -29.37 4.58
N TYR A 36 -4.47 -28.68 5.54
CA TYR A 36 -4.45 -27.24 5.65
C TYR A 36 -3.14 -26.67 6.16
N GLN A 37 -2.33 -27.44 6.90
CA GLN A 37 -1.00 -26.99 7.30
C GLN A 37 -0.09 -26.75 6.08
N LEU A 38 -0.24 -27.54 5.02
CA LEU A 38 0.49 -27.36 3.75
C LEU A 38 0.06 -26.10 2.99
N PHE A 39 -1.20 -25.68 3.10
CA PHE A 39 -1.73 -24.50 2.40
C PHE A 39 -1.85 -23.24 3.27
N SER A 40 -1.64 -23.35 4.58
CA SER A 40 -1.72 -22.25 5.55
C SER A 40 -0.89 -21.04 5.10
N ASN A 41 0.34 -21.28 4.64
CA ASN A 41 1.21 -20.23 4.11
C ASN A 41 0.65 -19.57 2.84
N SER A 42 -0.01 -20.33 1.96
CA SER A 42 -0.63 -19.79 0.75
C SER A 42 -1.85 -18.94 1.06
N LEU A 43 -2.66 -19.35 2.05
CA LEU A 43 -3.81 -18.59 2.50
C LEU A 43 -3.40 -17.26 3.14
N GLU A 44 -2.42 -17.28 4.06
CA GLU A 44 -1.97 -16.07 4.72
C GLU A 44 -1.32 -15.08 3.73
N VAL A 45 -0.61 -15.57 2.72
CA VAL A 45 -0.16 -14.73 1.59
C VAL A 45 -1.34 -14.14 0.82
N ALA A 46 -2.40 -14.92 0.58
CA ALA A 46 -3.61 -14.42 -0.09
C ALA A 46 -4.32 -13.34 0.76
N LYS A 47 -4.42 -13.52 2.08
CA LYS A 47 -4.96 -12.52 3.02
C LYS A 47 -4.17 -11.22 2.99
N ARG A 48 -2.84 -11.29 3.01
CA ARG A 48 -1.95 -10.12 2.86
C ARG A 48 -2.18 -9.41 1.52
N ARG A 49 -2.16 -10.14 0.41
CA ARG A 49 -2.40 -9.57 -0.94
C ARG A 49 -3.75 -8.89 -1.04
N TYR A 50 -4.79 -9.48 -0.47
CA TYR A 50 -6.11 -8.89 -0.41
C TYR A 50 -6.11 -7.55 0.34
N ARG A 51 -5.52 -7.50 1.54
CA ARG A 51 -5.46 -6.28 2.36
C ARG A 51 -4.65 -5.17 1.68
N ILE A 52 -3.51 -5.51 1.07
CA ILE A 52 -2.71 -4.57 0.24
C ILE A 52 -3.52 -4.04 -0.96
N THR A 53 -4.27 -4.92 -1.64
CA THR A 53 -5.11 -4.52 -2.77
C THR A 53 -6.25 -3.61 -2.32
N LYS A 54 -6.87 -3.92 -1.17
CA LYS A 54 -7.89 -3.09 -0.54
C LYS A 54 -7.34 -1.69 -0.22
N ALA A 55 -6.19 -1.59 0.44
CA ALA A 55 -5.55 -0.31 0.73
C ALA A 55 -5.28 0.50 -0.55
N THR A 56 -4.75 -0.15 -1.59
CA THR A 56 -4.49 0.51 -2.89
C THR A 56 -5.75 1.12 -3.50
N VAL A 57 -6.87 0.39 -3.51
CA VAL A 57 -8.14 0.90 -4.06
C VAL A 57 -8.73 2.00 -3.19
N LEU A 58 -8.61 1.91 -1.86
CA LEU A 58 -9.09 2.93 -0.94
C LEU A 58 -8.33 4.26 -1.09
N ILE A 59 -7.00 4.20 -1.25
CA ILE A 59 -6.17 5.38 -1.57
C ILE A 59 -6.65 6.00 -2.89
N GLY A 60 -6.79 5.20 -3.95
CA GLY A 60 -7.28 5.69 -5.23
C GLY A 60 -8.70 6.27 -5.20
N ALA A 61 -9.50 5.90 -4.20
CA ALA A 61 -10.85 6.44 -3.96
C ALA A 61 -10.87 7.67 -3.04
N GLY A 62 -9.72 8.07 -2.47
CA GLY A 62 -9.63 9.15 -1.47
C GLY A 62 -10.18 8.77 -0.10
N TRP A 63 -10.40 7.48 0.18
CA TRP A 63 -10.84 6.97 1.49
C TRP A 63 -9.63 6.66 2.34
N LEU A 64 -8.91 7.72 2.70
CA LEU A 64 -7.55 7.63 3.20
C LEU A 64 -7.49 7.01 4.60
N GLN A 65 -8.47 7.27 5.47
CA GLN A 65 -8.51 6.67 6.80
C GLN A 65 -8.74 5.16 6.72
N GLU A 66 -9.70 4.72 5.91
CA GLU A 66 -9.96 3.30 5.72
C GLU A 66 -8.80 2.58 5.00
N ALA A 67 -8.04 3.31 4.18
CA ALA A 67 -6.82 2.78 3.59
C ALA A 67 -5.75 2.54 4.66
N LEU A 68 -5.56 3.47 5.60
CA LEU A 68 -4.65 3.31 6.74
C LEU A 68 -5.07 2.12 7.60
N ASP A 69 -6.35 1.98 7.92
CA ASP A 69 -6.85 0.81 8.67
C ASP A 69 -6.52 -0.51 7.92
N ALA A 70 -6.63 -0.52 6.59
CA ALA A 70 -6.29 -1.68 5.77
C ALA A 70 -4.77 -1.94 5.67
N VAL A 71 -3.94 -0.91 5.85
CA VAL A 71 -2.47 -1.02 5.96
C VAL A 71 -2.10 -1.59 7.32
N ASP A 72 -2.69 -1.09 8.40
CA ASP A 72 -2.48 -1.57 9.77
C ASP A 72 -2.88 -3.04 9.89
N ASP A 73 -4.02 -3.42 9.27
CA ASP A 73 -4.42 -4.82 9.14
C ASP A 73 -3.27 -5.69 8.55
N VAL A 74 -2.47 -5.21 7.60
CA VAL A 74 -1.35 -6.00 7.03
C VAL A 74 -0.21 -6.15 8.04
N MET A 75 0.06 -5.11 8.82
CA MET A 75 1.14 -5.06 9.81
C MET A 75 0.85 -5.97 11.01
N ASP A 76 -0.42 -6.14 11.36
CA ASP A 76 -0.87 -7.03 12.45
C ASP A 76 -0.85 -8.53 12.09
N LEU A 77 -0.64 -8.88 10.81
CA LEU A 77 -0.57 -10.28 10.41
C LEU A 77 0.74 -10.94 10.88
N PRO A 78 0.72 -12.23 11.29
CA PRO A 78 1.90 -12.93 11.79
C PRO A 78 3.09 -12.86 10.82
N PRO A 79 4.33 -12.66 11.29
CA PRO A 79 5.50 -12.61 10.41
C PRO A 79 5.62 -13.93 9.62
N MET A 80 5.86 -13.82 8.32
CA MET A 80 5.97 -14.97 7.42
C MET A 80 7.18 -14.83 6.54
N GLY A 81 8.05 -15.84 6.52
CA GLY A 81 9.15 -15.98 5.54
C GLY A 81 9.86 -14.68 5.15
N ASP A 82 10.32 -14.62 3.91
CA ASP A 82 10.78 -13.36 3.32
C ASP A 82 9.61 -12.67 2.60
N MET A 83 9.08 -11.61 3.22
CA MET A 83 8.04 -10.74 2.67
C MET A 83 8.57 -9.34 2.38
N ALA A 84 9.90 -9.16 2.24
CA ALA A 84 10.52 -7.84 2.11
C ALA A 84 9.85 -6.96 1.05
N ARG A 85 9.53 -7.53 -0.12
CA ARG A 85 8.83 -6.80 -1.19
C ARG A 85 7.42 -6.36 -0.79
N MET A 86 6.65 -7.24 -0.15
CA MET A 86 5.28 -6.89 0.25
C MET A 86 5.29 -5.86 1.36
N ASN A 87 6.13 -6.04 2.37
CA ASN A 87 6.25 -5.12 3.50
C ASN A 87 6.70 -3.73 3.03
N ALA A 88 7.70 -3.65 2.16
CA ALA A 88 8.14 -2.37 1.60
C ALA A 88 7.06 -1.73 0.71
N PHE A 89 6.24 -2.52 0.01
CA PHE A 89 5.11 -1.97 -0.74
C PHE A 89 3.99 -1.48 0.19
N THR A 90 3.74 -2.16 1.30
CA THR A 90 2.82 -1.71 2.36
C THR A 90 3.28 -0.37 2.95
N ASN A 91 4.57 -0.21 3.26
CA ASN A 91 5.14 1.07 3.72
C ASN A 91 4.96 2.19 2.67
N TYR A 92 5.11 1.87 1.38
CA TYR A 92 4.80 2.83 0.31
C TYR A 92 3.31 3.23 0.31
N LEU A 93 2.38 2.30 0.49
CA LEU A 93 0.95 2.63 0.57
C LEU A 93 0.63 3.49 1.80
N TRP A 94 1.27 3.19 2.92
CA TRP A 94 1.17 4.01 4.13
C TRP A 94 1.62 5.45 3.87
N ALA A 95 2.78 5.59 3.25
CA ALA A 95 3.36 6.87 2.87
C ALA A 95 2.46 7.66 1.92
N GLN A 96 1.90 6.99 0.91
CA GLN A 96 1.00 7.62 -0.06
C GLN A 96 -0.29 8.11 0.61
N ALA A 97 -0.90 7.31 1.50
CA ALA A 97 -2.10 7.72 2.23
C ALA A 97 -1.85 8.99 3.06
N TYR A 98 -0.73 9.06 3.78
CA TYR A 98 -0.35 10.26 4.54
C TYR A 98 0.00 11.46 3.64
N ALA A 99 0.60 11.23 2.49
CA ALA A 99 0.86 12.30 1.53
C ALA A 99 -0.44 12.92 1.01
N ASP A 100 -1.44 12.08 0.73
CA ASP A 100 -2.76 12.52 0.27
C ASP A 100 -3.56 13.21 1.40
N MET A 101 -3.24 12.94 2.68
CA MET A 101 -3.74 13.67 3.85
C MET A 101 -2.98 14.99 4.12
N GLY A 102 -1.85 15.23 3.46
CA GLY A 102 -1.01 16.42 3.67
C GLY A 102 -0.06 16.34 4.87
N THR A 103 0.14 15.16 5.45
CA THR A 103 1.05 14.97 6.59
C THR A 103 2.44 14.55 6.11
N LEU A 104 3.27 15.55 5.78
CA LEU A 104 4.58 15.40 5.15
C LEU A 104 5.55 14.47 5.91
N ASP A 105 5.75 14.67 7.22
CA ASP A 105 6.62 13.80 8.04
C ASP A 105 6.15 12.34 8.02
N ALA A 106 4.86 12.13 8.27
CA ALA A 106 4.24 10.82 8.30
C ALA A 106 4.26 10.12 6.94
N ALA A 107 4.34 10.88 5.84
CA ALA A 107 4.52 10.33 4.50
C ALA A 107 5.99 10.01 4.18
N ALA A 108 6.90 10.93 4.48
CA ALA A 108 8.28 10.84 4.02
C ALA A 108 9.05 9.70 4.71
N ILE A 109 8.86 9.50 6.01
CA ILE A 109 9.57 8.46 6.78
C ILE A 109 9.30 7.04 6.24
N PRO A 110 8.05 6.55 6.14
CA PRO A 110 7.79 5.22 5.59
C PRO A 110 8.19 5.09 4.12
N ALA A 111 8.18 6.19 3.34
CA ALA A 111 8.70 6.18 1.98
C ALA A 111 10.23 5.95 1.92
N GLN A 112 11.00 6.52 2.86
CA GLN A 112 12.44 6.28 2.98
C GLN A 112 12.74 4.82 3.31
N GLU A 113 12.00 4.24 4.26
CA GLU A 113 12.13 2.82 4.64
C GLU A 113 11.81 1.89 3.46
N ALA A 114 10.70 2.17 2.76
CA ALA A 114 10.32 1.44 1.56
C ALA A 114 11.42 1.53 0.49
N LEU A 115 12.00 2.71 0.28
CA LEU A 115 13.01 2.94 -0.75
C LEU A 115 14.27 2.12 -0.51
N ALA A 116 14.76 2.06 0.73
CA ALA A 116 15.95 1.29 1.08
C ALA A 116 15.79 -0.19 0.67
N VAL A 117 14.64 -0.79 1.01
CA VAL A 117 14.34 -2.18 0.65
C VAL A 117 14.13 -2.33 -0.86
N MET A 118 13.41 -1.41 -1.51
CA MET A 118 13.13 -1.51 -2.94
C MET A 118 14.38 -1.38 -3.81
N LYS A 119 15.37 -0.59 -3.38
CA LYS A 119 16.70 -0.55 -4.00
C LYS A 119 17.43 -1.87 -3.86
N HIS A 120 17.48 -2.43 -2.65
CA HIS A 120 18.12 -3.72 -2.42
C HIS A 120 17.50 -4.83 -3.29
N LEU A 121 16.18 -4.78 -3.49
CA LEU A 121 15.44 -5.71 -4.33
C LEU A 121 15.48 -5.39 -5.84
N ASN A 122 16.18 -4.33 -6.27
CA ASN A 122 16.20 -3.83 -7.64
C ASN A 122 14.79 -3.62 -8.24
N SER A 123 13.84 -3.18 -7.42
CA SER A 123 12.44 -3.07 -7.80
C SER A 123 12.14 -1.75 -8.51
N VAL A 124 12.56 -1.64 -9.78
CA VAL A 124 12.46 -0.43 -10.62
C VAL A 124 11.09 0.25 -10.55
N VAL A 125 10.01 -0.52 -10.68
CA VAL A 125 8.63 0.02 -10.65
C VAL A 125 8.29 0.68 -9.31
N ASN A 126 8.72 0.11 -8.19
CA ASN A 126 8.43 0.69 -6.87
C ASN A 126 9.34 1.87 -6.56
N ILE A 127 10.58 1.87 -7.05
CA ILE A 127 11.46 3.04 -6.96
C ILE A 127 10.83 4.22 -7.72
N ALA A 128 10.30 3.98 -8.92
CA ALA A 128 9.60 5.01 -9.69
C ALA A 128 8.35 5.56 -8.98
N ARG A 129 7.57 4.69 -8.29
CA ARG A 129 6.44 5.12 -7.45
C ARG A 129 6.88 6.04 -6.32
N ILE A 130 7.97 5.69 -5.62
CA ILE A 130 8.52 6.52 -4.54
C ILE A 130 9.06 7.85 -5.08
N ALA A 131 9.65 7.87 -6.28
CA ALA A 131 10.07 9.11 -6.94
C ALA A 131 8.87 10.03 -7.26
N GLY A 132 7.75 9.45 -7.72
CA GLY A 132 6.50 10.19 -7.90
C GLY A 132 5.98 10.77 -6.59
N LEU A 133 5.97 9.97 -5.52
CA LEU A 133 5.59 10.40 -4.17
C LEU A 133 6.49 11.54 -3.66
N GLN A 134 7.82 11.41 -3.81
CA GLN A 134 8.75 12.48 -3.43
C GLN A 134 8.48 13.78 -4.18
N SER A 135 8.16 13.69 -5.47
CA SER A 135 7.80 14.85 -6.28
C SER A 135 6.51 15.51 -5.79
N GLN A 136 5.48 14.71 -5.43
CA GLN A 136 4.25 15.21 -4.82
C GLN A 136 4.53 15.93 -3.49
N LEU A 137 5.32 15.34 -2.60
CA LEU A 137 5.66 15.95 -1.32
C LEU A 137 6.49 17.23 -1.49
N ALA A 138 7.42 17.27 -2.44
CA ALA A 138 8.23 18.45 -2.73
C ALA A 138 7.41 19.60 -3.34
N LEU A 139 6.32 19.30 -4.05
CA LEU A 139 5.37 20.32 -4.50
C LEU A 139 4.59 20.93 -3.32
N ALA A 140 4.30 20.13 -2.29
CA ALA A 140 3.62 20.61 -1.08
C ALA A 140 4.55 21.46 -0.20
N ASP A 141 5.76 20.98 0.07
CA ASP A 141 6.81 21.77 0.72
C ASP A 141 8.23 21.31 0.30
N PRO A 142 8.93 22.08 -0.56
CA PRO A 142 10.26 21.71 -1.03
C PRO A 142 11.37 21.92 0.02
N LYS A 143 11.08 22.62 1.12
CA LYS A 143 12.05 22.90 2.20
C LYS A 143 11.95 21.90 3.35
N HIS A 144 10.98 21.00 3.31
CA HIS A 144 10.76 20.02 4.35
C HIS A 144 11.90 18.99 4.41
N ILE A 145 12.52 18.84 5.58
CA ILE A 145 13.78 18.09 5.75
C ILE A 145 13.62 16.63 5.29
N GLU A 146 12.57 15.94 5.73
CA GLU A 146 12.37 14.54 5.37
C GLU A 146 12.05 14.32 3.88
N VAL A 147 11.50 15.34 3.21
CA VAL A 147 11.23 15.30 1.76
C VAL A 147 12.53 15.49 0.98
N ILE A 148 13.40 16.41 1.44
CA ILE A 148 14.74 16.60 0.87
C ILE A 148 15.56 15.32 1.04
N ARG A 149 15.52 14.71 2.22
CA ARG A 149 16.21 13.46 2.53
C ARG A 149 15.77 12.33 1.60
N LEU A 150 14.47 12.13 1.42
CA LEU A 150 13.93 11.16 0.46
C LEU A 150 14.44 11.44 -0.97
N GLY A 151 14.51 12.71 -1.36
CA GLY A 151 15.06 13.12 -2.66
C GLY A 151 16.56 12.82 -2.82
N VAL A 152 17.36 12.97 -1.77
CA VAL A 152 18.78 12.57 -1.76
C VAL A 152 18.90 11.06 -1.91
N MET A 153 18.14 10.31 -1.10
CA MET A 153 18.14 8.86 -1.17
C MET A 153 17.77 8.34 -2.55
N LEU A 154 16.90 9.00 -3.32
CA LEU A 154 16.56 8.56 -4.69
C LEU A 154 17.73 8.69 -5.70
N ARG A 155 18.76 9.49 -5.41
CA ARG A 155 19.90 9.73 -6.31
C ARG A 155 21.13 8.88 -6.02
N GLU A 156 21.19 8.26 -4.84
CA GLU A 156 22.23 7.30 -4.43
C GLU A 156 22.10 5.96 -5.18
#